data_AF-A0A7V8ZI17-F1
#
_entry.id   AF-A0A7V8ZI17-F1
#
_cell.length_a   1.000
_cell.length_b   1.000
_cell.length_c   1.000
_cell.angle_alpha   90.00
_cell.angle_beta   90.00
_cell.angle_gamma   90.00
#
_symmetry.space_group_name_H-M   'P 1'
#
loop_
_entity.id
_entity.type
_entity.pdbx_description
1 polymer ?
#
loop_
_entity_poly.entity_id
_entity_poly.type
_entity_poly.pdbx_seq_one_letter_code
_entity_poly.pdbx_strand_id
1 'polypeptide(L)'
;LRNVSLSTAGLYPVASIAAAATAFGAGQVLGGSGFLAVYLTGLAIGSTNSPAARTVQTFHDGLAWVAQIVLFVTLGLLVFPSQLPGVALESLAITVLLLAVARPVGVVIGTLGCRFSGRERVALSWAGLRGGVPVVLATFPLIEGLDGSLLFFNVVFFAVLVSTVMQGTTFEVVAARLGVTTNEATLPAVLTDQESTRRLGAEVIEFGVRDGDAAVGRMVRELQMPRAALLNVIIRGEEAIPPRGSTRVMEGDRLHVLVRQEVAVEFRALLERWRSGPLEVAERPRPRRTSLIFSERPWKEADGDASNPQAVGPVLVVDRLRTRRDKPGSVVVLEDGRYAFVGTSVAAGSAFAVQRAARRRLGRATDAAEISWWREVIGALAT
;
A
#
# COMPACT_ATOMS: atom_id res chain seq x y z
N LEU A 1 18.69 15.50 9.96
CA LEU A 1 18.44 14.15 9.40
C LEU A 1 18.07 14.14 7.92
N ARG A 2 17.40 15.17 7.39
CA ARG A 2 16.97 15.23 5.98
C ARG A 2 18.11 15.26 4.94
N ASN A 3 19.27 15.83 5.29
CA ASN A 3 20.41 16.03 4.38
C ASN A 3 21.71 15.35 4.87
N VAL A 4 21.63 14.43 5.85
CA VAL A 4 22.81 13.80 6.45
C VAL A 4 22.82 12.33 6.08
N SER A 5 23.70 11.94 5.16
CA SER A 5 23.99 10.53 4.88
C SER A 5 24.90 9.99 5.98
N LEU A 6 24.32 9.35 7.00
CA LEU A 6 25.10 8.67 8.02
C LEU A 6 25.73 7.41 7.41
N SER A 7 26.98 7.13 7.79
CA SER A 7 27.79 6.04 7.24
C SER A 7 27.23 4.64 7.50
N THR A 8 26.41 4.47 8.54
CA THR A 8 25.80 3.20 8.94
C THR A 8 24.32 3.38 9.28
N ALA A 9 23.47 2.44 8.84
CA ALA A 9 22.03 2.45 9.09
C ALA A 9 21.66 2.52 10.60
N GLY A 10 22.51 1.96 11.47
CA GLY A 10 22.31 1.99 12.93
C GLY A 10 22.50 3.37 13.59
N LEU A 11 23.12 4.34 12.89
CA LEU A 11 23.29 5.68 13.44
C LEU A 11 22.01 6.53 13.36
N TYR A 12 21.06 6.17 12.50
CA TYR A 12 19.80 6.92 12.36
C TYR A 12 18.91 6.83 13.61
N PRO A 13 18.67 5.63 14.22
CA PRO A 13 18.01 5.53 15.52
C PRO A 13 18.67 6.36 16.62
N VAL A 14 19.99 6.27 16.74
CA VAL A 14 20.75 7.03 17.76
C VAL A 14 20.56 8.53 17.57
N ALA A 15 20.71 9.02 16.34
CA ALA A 15 20.51 10.43 16.02
C ALA A 15 19.06 10.88 16.27
N SER A 16 18.08 10.01 16.07
CA SER A 16 16.67 10.31 16.35
C SER A 16 16.37 10.41 17.85
N ILE A 17 17.00 9.57 18.70
CA ILE A 17 16.90 9.70 20.16
C ILE A 17 17.58 10.99 20.62
N ALA A 18 18.77 11.28 20.09
CA ALA A 18 19.48 12.52 20.41
C ALA A 18 18.62 13.74 20.04
N ALA A 19 18.00 13.75 18.85
CA ALA A 19 17.09 14.80 18.44
C ALA A 19 15.88 14.93 19.37
N ALA A 20 15.28 13.81 19.79
CA ALA A 20 14.18 13.80 20.76
C ALA A 20 14.63 14.38 22.12
N ALA A 21 15.76 13.92 22.67
CA ALA A 21 16.29 14.41 23.94
C ALA A 21 16.64 15.91 23.88
N THR A 22 17.27 16.35 22.79
CA THR A 22 17.56 17.78 22.56
C THR A 22 16.28 18.60 22.44
N ALA A 23 15.28 18.12 21.70
CA ALA A 23 14.00 18.81 21.59
C ALA A 23 13.26 18.90 22.93
N PHE A 24 13.29 17.82 23.73
CA PHE A 24 12.72 17.81 25.07
C PHE A 24 13.37 18.88 25.95
N GLY A 25 14.70 18.85 26.05
CA GLY A 25 15.46 19.78 26.88
C GLY A 25 15.33 21.23 26.42
N ALA A 26 15.43 21.49 25.11
CA ALA A 26 15.25 22.81 24.53
C ALA A 26 13.83 23.34 24.79
N GLY A 27 12.81 22.50 24.63
CA GLY A 27 11.43 22.84 24.94
C GLY A 27 11.26 23.28 26.38
N GLN A 28 11.85 22.54 27.33
CA GLN A 28 11.77 22.89 28.76
C GLN A 28 12.54 24.16 29.13
N VAL A 29 13.76 24.36 28.62
CA VAL A 29 14.56 25.56 28.89
C VAL A 29 13.87 26.83 28.38
N LEU A 30 13.13 26.73 27.28
CA LEU A 30 12.34 27.83 26.73
C LEU A 30 11.00 28.04 27.46
N GLY A 31 10.71 27.29 28.53
CA GLY A 31 9.46 27.37 29.28
C GLY A 31 8.26 26.67 28.60
N GLY A 32 8.52 25.88 27.56
CA GLY A 32 7.51 25.09 26.86
C GLY A 32 7.38 23.64 27.35
N SER A 33 6.47 22.88 26.72
CA SER A 33 6.32 21.45 27.00
C SER A 33 7.34 20.61 26.24
N GLY A 34 8.26 19.96 26.97
CA GLY A 34 9.23 19.03 26.40
C GLY A 34 8.55 17.86 25.64
N PHE A 35 7.44 17.34 26.17
CA PHE A 35 6.65 16.29 25.49
C PHE A 35 6.12 16.75 24.13
N LEU A 36 5.58 17.97 24.06
CA LEU A 36 5.08 18.53 22.81
C LEU A 36 6.23 18.77 21.82
N ALA A 37 7.38 19.25 22.29
CA ALA A 37 8.57 19.44 21.45
C ALA A 37 9.07 18.14 20.82
N VAL A 38 9.11 17.05 21.59
CA VAL A 38 9.43 15.70 21.07
C VAL A 38 8.38 15.24 20.06
N TYR A 39 7.09 15.43 20.35
CA TYR A 39 6.00 15.07 19.42
C TYR A 39 6.14 15.78 18.07
N LEU A 40 6.36 17.11 18.08
CA LEU A 40 6.54 17.89 16.86
C LEU A 40 7.81 17.49 16.10
N THR A 41 8.88 17.16 16.82
CA THR A 41 10.13 16.65 16.23
C THR A 41 9.91 15.30 15.55
N GLY A 42 9.20 14.38 16.20
CA GLY A 42 8.81 13.09 15.63
C GLY A 42 7.95 13.24 14.38
N LEU A 43 6.95 14.14 14.42
CA LEU A 43 6.11 14.46 13.26
C LEU A 43 6.93 15.03 12.10
N ALA A 44 7.86 15.94 12.38
CA ALA A 44 8.76 16.51 11.39
C ALA A 44 9.66 15.44 10.75
N ILE A 45 10.26 14.55 11.56
CA ILE A 45 11.11 13.45 11.07
C ILE A 45 10.30 12.45 10.24
N GLY A 46 9.13 12.03 10.74
CA GLY A 46 8.25 11.05 10.11
C GLY A 46 7.63 11.53 8.79
N SER A 47 7.52 12.84 8.58
CA SER A 47 7.03 13.43 7.33
C SER A 47 8.03 13.36 6.17
N THR A 48 9.30 12.99 6.43
CA THR A 48 10.34 12.93 5.39
C THR A 48 10.48 11.55 4.75
N ASN A 49 10.58 11.50 3.42
CA ASN A 49 10.89 10.28 2.67
C ASN A 49 12.39 9.95 2.82
N SER A 50 12.78 9.40 3.97
CA SER A 50 14.15 8.93 4.23
C SER A 50 14.27 7.42 4.00
N PRO A 51 15.34 6.95 3.33
CA PRO A 51 15.65 5.51 3.23
C PRO A 51 15.81 4.82 4.61
N ALA A 52 16.14 5.58 5.66
CA ALA A 52 16.30 5.08 7.02
C ALA A 52 15.04 5.20 7.90
N ALA A 53 13.93 5.73 7.37
CA ALA A 53 12.70 5.94 8.13
C ALA A 53 12.19 4.65 8.78
N ARG A 54 12.26 3.53 8.05
CA ARG A 54 11.89 2.21 8.56
C ARG A 54 12.70 1.81 9.79
N THR A 55 14.03 1.92 9.72
CA THR A 55 14.92 1.52 10.81
C THR A 55 14.65 2.36 12.07
N VAL A 56 14.36 3.65 11.89
CA VAL A 56 14.00 4.56 12.99
C VAL A 56 12.64 4.19 13.57
N GLN A 57 11.61 3.98 12.74
CA GLN A 57 10.26 3.60 13.19
C GLN A 57 10.26 2.29 13.97
N THR A 58 10.79 1.20 13.40
CA THR A 58 10.82 -0.10 14.09
C THR A 58 11.60 -0.05 15.40
N PHE A 59 12.66 0.76 15.46
CA PHE A 59 13.40 0.98 16.70
C PHE A 59 12.56 1.72 17.75
N HIS A 60 11.89 2.81 17.38
CA HIS A 60 11.03 3.57 18.31
C HIS A 60 9.78 2.81 18.71
N ASP A 61 9.20 1.99 17.83
CA ASP A 61 8.07 1.12 18.17
C ASP A 61 8.46 0.11 19.24
N GLY A 62 9.62 -0.54 19.07
CA GLY A 62 10.18 -1.44 20.07
C GLY A 62 10.46 -0.72 21.39
N LEU A 63 11.06 0.46 21.34
CA LEU A 63 11.34 1.28 22.51
C LEU A 63 10.05 1.72 23.22
N ALA A 64 9.04 2.14 22.47
CA ALA A 64 7.73 2.53 22.99
C ALA A 64 7.03 1.35 23.67
N TRP A 65 7.12 0.14 23.09
CA TRP A 65 6.58 -1.07 23.70
C TRP A 65 7.24 -1.40 25.03
N VAL A 66 8.58 -1.35 25.08
CA VAL A 66 9.34 -1.56 26.32
C VAL A 66 8.98 -0.50 27.35
N ALA A 67 8.98 0.79 26.96
CA ALA A 67 8.63 1.89 27.84
C ALA A 67 7.18 1.75 28.36
N GLN A 68 6.26 1.27 27.54
CA GLN A 68 4.87 1.03 27.94
C GLN A 68 4.75 -0.11 28.96
N ILE A 69 5.47 -1.22 28.78
CA ILE A 69 5.53 -2.30 29.78
C ILE A 69 6.10 -1.77 31.09
N VAL A 70 7.26 -1.11 31.03
CA VAL A 70 7.92 -0.55 32.22
C VAL A 70 6.97 0.40 32.93
N LEU A 71 6.31 1.29 32.19
CA LEU A 71 5.34 2.22 32.72
C LEU A 71 4.22 1.50 33.49
N PHE A 72 3.53 0.54 32.85
CA PHE A 72 2.42 -0.14 33.51
C PHE A 72 2.86 -1.02 34.68
N VAL A 73 4.02 -1.67 34.59
CA VAL A 73 4.59 -2.44 35.70
C VAL A 73 4.91 -1.53 36.88
N THR A 74 5.60 -0.41 36.65
CA THR A 74 5.92 0.57 37.70
C THR A 74 4.65 1.15 38.31
N LEU A 75 3.66 1.50 37.50
CA LEU A 75 2.37 2.00 37.99
C LEU A 75 1.62 0.94 38.82
N GLY A 76 1.63 -0.32 38.38
CA GLY A 76 1.04 -1.42 39.14
C GLY A 76 1.72 -1.63 40.50
N LEU A 77 3.03 -1.42 40.59
CA LEU A 77 3.80 -1.48 41.84
C LEU A 77 3.57 -0.27 42.75
N LEU A 78 3.24 0.89 42.18
CA LEU A 78 3.03 2.14 42.93
C LEU A 78 1.64 2.18 43.62
N VAL A 79 0.68 1.41 43.11
CA VAL A 79 -0.71 1.42 43.61
C VAL A 79 -0.90 0.41 44.74
N PHE A 80 -1.59 0.83 45.80
CA PHE A 80 -2.06 -0.05 46.87
C PHE A 80 -3.56 -0.35 46.68
N PRO A 81 -3.95 -1.55 46.20
CA PRO A 81 -5.35 -1.89 45.96
C PRO A 81 -6.24 -1.76 47.19
N SER A 82 -5.66 -1.93 48.39
CA SER A 82 -6.35 -1.76 49.68
C SER A 82 -6.85 -0.34 49.93
N GLN A 83 -6.30 0.67 49.26
CA GLN A 83 -6.71 2.08 49.41
C GLN A 83 -7.82 2.47 48.43
N LEU A 84 -8.06 1.66 47.39
CA LEU A 84 -9.05 1.97 46.34
C LEU A 84 -10.51 1.94 46.82
N PRO A 85 -10.95 1.00 47.68
CA PRO A 85 -12.33 0.98 48.16
C PRO A 85 -12.75 2.26 48.88
N GLY A 86 -11.83 2.92 49.58
CA GLY A 86 -12.09 4.16 50.32
C GLY A 86 -12.41 5.36 49.43
N VAL A 87 -11.99 5.34 48.17
CA VAL A 87 -12.21 6.43 47.20
C VAL A 87 -13.10 5.99 46.03
N ALA A 88 -13.59 4.75 46.05
CA ALA A 88 -14.23 4.13 44.90
C ALA A 88 -15.50 4.86 44.49
N LEU A 89 -16.30 5.33 45.46
CA LEU A 89 -17.56 6.00 45.17
C LEU A 89 -17.34 7.39 44.55
N GLU A 90 -16.46 8.22 45.13
CA GLU A 90 -16.16 9.54 44.56
C GLU A 90 -15.48 9.40 43.20
N SER A 91 -14.53 8.47 43.08
CA SER A 91 -13.81 8.23 41.84
C SER A 91 -14.72 7.68 40.74
N LEU A 92 -15.69 6.81 41.08
CA LEU A 92 -16.68 6.32 40.12
C LEU A 92 -17.59 7.46 39.64
N ALA A 93 -18.06 8.32 40.54
CA ALA A 93 -18.87 9.47 40.18
C ALA A 93 -18.12 10.42 39.23
N ILE A 94 -16.85 10.74 39.53
CA ILE A 94 -15.98 11.55 38.67
C ILE A 94 -15.77 10.85 37.32
N THR A 95 -15.53 9.54 37.32
CA THR A 95 -15.30 8.77 36.09
C THR A 95 -16.51 8.80 35.19
N VAL A 96 -17.70 8.55 35.74
CA VAL A 96 -18.97 8.61 35.01
C VAL A 96 -19.21 10.01 34.47
N LEU A 97 -18.99 11.06 35.27
CA LEU A 97 -19.13 12.45 34.83
C LEU A 97 -18.19 12.75 33.65
N LEU A 98 -16.92 12.35 33.74
CA LEU A 98 -15.95 12.57 32.68
C LEU A 98 -16.29 11.79 31.40
N LEU A 99 -16.80 10.56 31.52
CA LEU A 99 -17.13 9.70 30.39
C LEU A 99 -18.48 10.07 29.73
N ALA A 100 -19.49 10.36 30.53
CA ALA A 100 -20.86 10.61 30.06
C ALA A 100 -21.11 12.08 29.71
N VAL A 101 -20.33 13.02 30.27
CA VAL A 101 -20.54 14.46 30.04
C VAL A 101 -19.32 15.10 29.41
N ALA A 102 -18.17 15.12 30.11
CA ALA A 102 -17.01 15.90 29.66
C ALA A 102 -16.52 15.44 28.28
N ARG A 103 -16.51 14.12 28.04
CA ARG A 103 -16.03 13.57 26.77
C ARG A 103 -16.98 13.78 25.60
N PRO A 104 -18.29 13.51 25.69
CA PRO A 104 -19.24 13.89 24.64
C PRO A 104 -19.21 15.37 24.33
N VAL A 105 -19.17 16.23 25.34
CA VAL A 105 -19.05 17.68 25.13
C VAL A 105 -17.76 18.03 24.39
N GLY A 106 -16.62 17.47 24.81
CA GLY A 106 -15.35 17.67 24.12
C GLY A 106 -15.34 17.20 22.67
N VAL A 107 -15.99 16.05 22.38
CA VAL A 107 -16.11 15.54 21.01
C VAL A 107 -17.06 16.41 20.19
N VAL A 108 -18.20 16.83 20.73
CA VAL A 108 -19.10 17.73 20.01
C VAL A 108 -18.39 19.02 19.66
N ILE A 109 -17.71 19.66 20.62
CA ILE A 109 -16.95 20.90 20.41
C ILE A 109 -15.82 20.68 19.40
N GLY A 110 -15.03 19.61 19.56
CA GLY A 110 -13.90 19.32 18.67
C GLY A 110 -14.30 18.87 17.27
N THR A 111 -15.55 18.43 17.08
CA THR A 111 -16.10 18.05 15.77
C THR A 111 -17.04 19.12 15.17
N LEU A 112 -17.12 20.31 15.79
CA LEU A 112 -17.80 21.45 15.17
C LEU A 112 -17.11 21.78 13.85
N GLY A 113 -17.90 21.80 12.76
CA GLY A 113 -17.39 22.00 11.40
C GLY A 113 -17.00 20.73 10.64
N CYS A 114 -16.96 19.57 11.30
CA CYS A 114 -16.73 18.28 10.65
C CYS A 114 -18.06 17.60 10.26
N ARG A 115 -18.05 16.88 9.13
CA ARG A 115 -19.22 16.15 8.58
C ARG A 115 -19.45 14.78 9.24
N PHE A 116 -19.35 14.70 10.56
CA PHE A 116 -19.65 13.46 11.29
C PHE A 116 -21.14 13.30 11.55
N SER A 117 -21.66 12.09 11.35
CA SER A 117 -23.02 11.73 11.73
C SER A 117 -23.18 11.69 13.26
N GLY A 118 -24.43 11.79 13.75
CA GLY A 118 -24.68 11.70 15.20
C GLY A 118 -24.20 10.38 15.81
N ARG A 119 -24.30 9.27 15.05
CA ARG A 119 -23.82 7.95 15.46
C ARG A 119 -22.29 7.90 15.53
N GLU A 120 -21.60 8.51 14.55
CA GLU A 120 -20.13 8.65 14.58
C GLU A 120 -19.67 9.49 15.77
N ARG A 121 -20.34 10.59 16.09
CA ARG A 121 -19.99 11.41 17.27
C ARG A 121 -20.17 10.65 18.58
N VAL A 122 -21.22 9.84 18.71
CA VAL A 122 -21.40 8.96 19.87
C VAL A 122 -20.27 7.92 19.95
N ALA A 123 -19.93 7.28 18.83
CA ALA A 123 -18.83 6.33 18.77
C ALA A 123 -17.48 6.99 19.13
N LEU A 124 -17.17 8.17 18.59
CA LEU A 124 -15.99 8.97 18.91
C LEU A 124 -15.93 9.36 20.40
N SER A 125 -17.08 9.67 21.00
CA SER A 125 -17.20 9.98 22.43
C SER A 125 -16.90 8.75 23.29
N TRP A 126 -17.33 7.57 22.83
CA TRP A 126 -17.13 6.30 23.53
C TRP A 126 -15.72 5.69 23.29
N ALA A 127 -15.05 6.02 22.19
CA ALA A 127 -13.71 5.56 21.78
C ALA A 127 -12.55 6.03 22.68
N GLY A 128 -12.86 6.56 23.86
CA GLY A 128 -11.95 7.30 24.71
C GLY A 128 -11.08 6.50 25.66
N LEU A 129 -10.46 5.42 25.18
CA LEU A 129 -9.55 4.61 26.00
C LEU A 129 -8.47 5.50 26.60
N ARG A 130 -8.46 5.61 27.93
CA ARG A 130 -7.43 6.36 28.66
C ARG A 130 -6.18 5.49 28.73
N GLY A 131 -5.07 6.00 28.18
CA GLY A 131 -3.77 5.36 28.29
C GLY A 131 -3.12 5.56 29.66
N GLY A 132 -1.83 5.23 29.77
CA GLY A 132 -1.05 5.45 31.00
C GLY A 132 -0.70 6.91 31.30
N VAL A 133 -0.84 7.82 30.31
CA VAL A 133 -0.43 9.23 30.43
C VAL A 133 -1.08 9.96 31.62
N PRO A 134 -2.40 9.90 31.87
CA PRO A 134 -2.99 10.60 33.01
C PRO A 134 -2.44 10.11 34.35
N VAL A 135 -2.13 8.82 34.46
CA VAL A 135 -1.58 8.23 35.69
C VAL A 135 -0.15 8.73 35.91
N VAL A 136 0.67 8.81 34.85
CA VAL A 136 2.01 9.43 34.92
C VAL A 136 1.91 10.88 35.38
N LEU A 137 1.00 11.66 34.81
CA LEU A 137 0.84 13.06 35.21
C LEU A 137 0.38 13.18 36.67
N ALA A 138 -0.36 12.21 37.18
CA ALA A 138 -0.77 12.16 38.59
C ALA A 138 0.38 11.82 39.55
N THR A 139 1.53 11.32 39.06
CA THR A 139 2.71 11.13 39.92
C THR A 139 3.47 12.43 40.16
N PHE A 140 3.32 13.46 39.33
CA PHE A 140 4.03 14.72 39.55
C PHE A 140 3.66 15.40 40.88
N PRO A 141 2.36 15.59 41.24
CA PRO A 141 2.00 16.09 42.57
C PRO A 141 2.53 15.24 43.73
N LEU A 142 2.64 13.91 43.51
CA LEU A 142 3.13 12.97 44.50
C LEU A 142 4.64 13.09 44.72
N ILE A 143 5.40 13.27 43.64
CA ILE A 143 6.86 13.49 43.69
C ILE A 143 7.18 14.84 44.34
N GLU A 144 6.39 15.87 44.06
CA GLU A 144 6.49 17.19 44.69
C GLU A 144 6.03 17.21 46.15
N GLY A 145 5.48 16.10 46.66
CA GLY A 145 5.07 15.97 48.06
C GLY A 145 3.89 16.87 48.44
N LEU A 146 3.01 17.21 47.49
CA LEU A 146 1.86 18.06 47.74
C LEU A 146 0.85 17.37 48.67
N ASP A 147 0.18 18.16 49.51
CA ASP A 147 -0.89 17.67 50.38
C ASP A 147 -2.02 17.05 49.56
N GLY A 148 -2.48 15.85 49.97
CA GLY A 148 -3.53 15.12 49.26
C GLY A 148 -3.11 14.52 47.91
N SER A 149 -1.82 14.54 47.57
CA SER A 149 -1.29 13.95 46.32
C SER A 149 -1.61 12.46 46.16
N LEU A 150 -1.56 11.68 47.25
CA LEU A 150 -1.96 10.26 47.24
C LEU A 150 -3.45 10.08 46.92
N LEU A 151 -4.32 10.94 47.45
CA LEU A 151 -5.75 10.91 47.13
C LEU A 151 -5.97 11.21 45.66
N PHE A 152 -5.34 12.28 45.14
CA PHE A 152 -5.40 12.64 43.73
C PHE A 152 -4.91 11.52 42.82
N PHE A 153 -3.77 10.91 43.15
CA PHE A 153 -3.22 9.76 42.43
C PHE A 153 -4.19 8.58 42.41
N ASN A 154 -4.74 8.20 43.57
CA ASN A 154 -5.69 7.09 43.68
C ASN A 154 -6.97 7.34 42.88
N VAL A 155 -7.50 8.56 42.89
CA VAL A 155 -8.69 8.94 42.11
C VAL A 155 -8.41 8.84 40.60
N VAL A 156 -7.30 9.40 40.12
CA VAL A 156 -6.92 9.34 38.70
C VAL A 156 -6.67 7.90 38.27
N PHE A 157 -5.96 7.12 39.07
CA PHE A 157 -5.69 5.71 38.78
C PHE A 157 -6.99 4.90 38.68
N PHE A 158 -7.89 5.05 39.65
CA PHE A 158 -9.20 4.39 39.63
C PHE A 158 -10.00 4.76 38.37
N ALA A 159 -10.02 6.06 38.03
CA ALA A 159 -10.75 6.54 36.87
C ALA A 159 -10.19 6.00 35.54
N VAL A 160 -8.87 5.87 35.43
CA VAL A 160 -8.22 5.23 34.28
C VAL A 160 -8.57 3.75 34.24
N LEU A 161 -8.39 3.02 35.35
CA LEU A 161 -8.68 1.58 35.44
C LEU A 161 -10.12 1.26 35.02
N VAL A 162 -11.10 1.93 35.62
CA VAL A 162 -12.52 1.71 35.30
C VAL A 162 -12.80 2.05 33.84
N SER A 163 -12.29 3.18 33.34
CA SER A 163 -12.51 3.56 31.95
C SER A 163 -11.89 2.58 30.95
N THR A 164 -10.68 2.08 31.22
CA THR A 164 -9.99 1.13 30.34
C THR A 164 -10.70 -0.21 30.32
N VAL A 165 -11.15 -0.72 31.48
CA VAL A 165 -11.92 -1.98 31.54
C VAL A 165 -13.29 -1.83 30.87
N MET A 166 -14.04 -0.77 31.21
CA MET A 166 -15.37 -0.55 30.65
C MET A 166 -15.33 -0.25 29.16
N GLN A 167 -14.55 0.74 28.73
CA GLN A 167 -14.49 1.12 27.32
C GLN A 167 -13.74 0.08 26.48
N GLY A 168 -12.69 -0.56 27.02
CA GLY A 168 -11.94 -1.59 26.30
C GLY A 168 -12.79 -2.79 25.91
N THR A 169 -13.71 -3.20 26.78
CA THR A 169 -14.62 -4.33 26.51
C THR A 169 -15.89 -3.94 25.77
N THR A 170 -16.37 -2.71 25.92
CA THR A 170 -17.66 -2.28 25.34
C THR A 170 -17.53 -1.55 24.01
N PHE A 171 -16.34 -1.05 23.65
CA PHE A 171 -16.18 -0.19 22.47
C PHE A 171 -16.61 -0.89 21.17
N GLU A 172 -16.12 -2.10 20.91
CA GLU A 172 -16.48 -2.85 19.69
C GLU A 172 -17.99 -3.11 19.61
N VAL A 173 -18.61 -3.48 20.73
CA VAL A 173 -20.06 -3.73 20.81
C VAL A 173 -20.85 -2.46 20.53
N VAL A 174 -20.45 -1.32 21.09
CA VAL A 174 -21.10 -0.03 20.86
C VAL A 174 -20.92 0.42 19.42
N ALA A 175 -19.72 0.30 18.85
CA ALA A 175 -19.44 0.64 17.46
C ALA A 175 -20.29 -0.20 16.49
N ALA A 176 -20.38 -1.51 16.74
CA ALA A 176 -21.20 -2.42 15.94
C ALA A 176 -22.69 -2.07 16.02
N ARG A 177 -23.21 -1.79 17.23
CA ARG A 177 -24.63 -1.37 17.41
C ARG A 177 -24.95 -0.04 16.76
N LEU A 178 -23.98 0.88 16.69
CA LEU A 178 -24.14 2.16 16.01
C LEU A 178 -24.02 2.05 14.49
N GLY A 179 -23.64 0.88 13.96
CA GLY A 179 -23.46 0.65 12.53
C GLY A 179 -22.30 1.47 11.95
N VAL A 180 -21.31 1.82 12.77
CA VAL A 180 -20.09 2.53 12.35
C VAL A 180 -18.91 1.59 12.12
N THR A 181 -19.16 0.28 12.17
CA THR A 181 -18.21 -0.78 11.83
C THR A 181 -18.41 -1.18 10.37
N THR A 182 -17.32 -1.31 9.63
CA THR A 182 -17.34 -1.75 8.23
C THR A 182 -16.97 -3.23 8.16
N ASN A 183 -17.78 -4.04 7.47
CA ASN A 183 -17.52 -5.46 7.20
C ASN A 183 -16.81 -5.71 5.88
N GLU A 184 -16.52 -4.64 5.12
CA GLU A 184 -15.71 -4.72 3.91
C GLU A 184 -14.42 -5.49 4.23
N ALA A 185 -14.08 -6.45 3.38
CA ALA A 185 -12.87 -7.23 3.52
C ALA A 185 -11.68 -6.29 3.68
N THR A 186 -11.23 -6.11 4.93
CA THR A 186 -10.00 -5.39 5.23
C THR A 186 -8.94 -6.09 4.43
N LEU A 187 -8.27 -5.36 3.53
CA LEU A 187 -7.06 -5.86 2.90
C LEU A 187 -6.17 -6.49 4.00
N PRO A 188 -5.43 -7.58 3.72
CA PRO A 188 -4.49 -8.13 4.67
C PRO A 188 -3.68 -7.00 5.30
N ALA A 189 -3.52 -6.97 6.63
CA ALA A 189 -2.94 -5.83 7.35
C ALA A 189 -1.60 -5.33 6.76
N VAL A 190 -0.86 -6.18 6.04
CA VAL A 190 0.36 -5.85 5.30
C VAL A 190 0.15 -4.87 4.12
N LEU A 191 -1.02 -4.86 3.50
CA LEU A 191 -1.43 -4.02 2.37
C LEU A 191 -2.21 -2.76 2.80
N THR A 192 -2.86 -2.80 3.96
CA THR A 192 -3.60 -1.66 4.55
C THR A 192 -2.71 -0.81 5.45
N ASP A 193 -1.67 -1.41 6.03
CA ASP A 193 -0.63 -0.69 6.73
C ASP A 193 0.17 0.11 5.69
N GLN A 194 -0.13 1.41 5.60
CA GLN A 194 0.64 2.36 4.81
C GLN A 194 2.13 2.28 5.14
N GLU A 195 2.48 1.88 6.37
CA GLU A 195 3.85 1.67 6.80
C GLU A 195 4.45 0.40 6.18
N SER A 196 3.74 -0.73 6.15
CA SER A 196 4.20 -2.00 5.55
C SER A 196 4.23 -2.01 4.02
N THR A 197 3.41 -1.20 3.35
CA THR A 197 3.55 -1.04 1.91
C THR A 197 4.71 -0.10 1.56
N ARG A 198 4.87 1.02 2.29
CA ARG A 198 6.06 1.89 2.20
C ARG A 198 7.34 1.12 2.49
N ARG A 199 7.32 0.18 3.43
CA ARG A 199 8.39 -0.78 3.71
C ARG A 199 8.88 -1.43 2.39
N LEU A 200 8.02 -1.86 1.48
CA LEU A 200 8.40 -2.54 0.22
C LEU A 200 8.76 -1.59 -0.95
N GLY A 201 8.80 -0.26 -0.73
CA GLY A 201 8.98 0.70 -1.82
C GLY A 201 7.78 0.77 -2.76
N ALA A 202 6.59 0.42 -2.27
CA ALA A 202 5.34 0.46 -3.00
C ALA A 202 4.25 1.18 -2.18
N GLU A 203 3.17 1.56 -2.84
CA GLU A 203 1.98 2.19 -2.26
C GLU A 203 0.78 1.38 -2.76
N VAL A 204 -0.12 0.99 -1.85
CA VAL A 204 -1.41 0.41 -2.24
C VAL A 204 -2.36 1.57 -2.37
N ILE A 205 -2.91 1.70 -3.57
CA ILE A 205 -3.89 2.72 -3.90
C ILE A 205 -5.23 2.02 -4.10
N GLU A 206 -6.22 2.45 -3.34
CA GLU A 206 -7.61 2.06 -3.55
C GLU A 206 -8.29 3.05 -4.50
N PHE A 207 -8.87 2.53 -5.57
CA PHE A 207 -9.69 3.29 -6.51
C PHE A 207 -11.10 2.74 -6.53
N GLY A 208 -12.04 3.48 -5.95
CA GLY A 208 -13.47 3.22 -6.06
C GLY A 208 -14.01 3.72 -7.41
N VAL A 209 -14.57 2.80 -8.19
CA VAL A 209 -15.16 3.03 -9.52
C VAL A 209 -16.58 3.55 -9.35
N ARG A 210 -16.81 4.77 -9.81
CA ARG A 210 -18.11 5.46 -9.73
C ARG A 210 -18.87 5.34 -11.05
N ASP A 211 -20.17 5.58 -11.00
CA ASP A 211 -20.96 5.75 -12.21
C ASP A 211 -20.39 6.90 -13.06
N GLY A 212 -20.30 6.67 -14.37
CA GLY A 212 -19.71 7.60 -15.33
C GLY A 212 -18.17 7.66 -15.37
N ASP A 213 -17.44 6.93 -14.51
CA ASP A 213 -15.98 6.86 -14.62
C ASP A 213 -15.57 6.20 -15.97
N ALA A 214 -14.59 6.77 -16.66
CA ALA A 214 -14.11 6.26 -17.96
C ALA A 214 -13.57 4.81 -17.90
N ALA A 215 -13.18 4.34 -16.72
CA ALA A 215 -12.75 2.96 -16.48
C ALA A 215 -13.90 1.93 -16.53
N VAL A 216 -15.16 2.35 -16.38
CA VAL A 216 -16.32 1.44 -16.39
C VAL A 216 -16.43 0.72 -17.74
N GLY A 217 -16.64 -0.59 -17.70
CA GLY A 217 -16.79 -1.46 -18.86
C GLY A 217 -15.47 -1.85 -19.55
N ARG A 218 -14.35 -1.23 -19.17
CA ARG A 218 -13.00 -1.54 -19.70
C ARG A 218 -12.46 -2.83 -19.11
N MET A 219 -11.63 -3.51 -19.88
CA MET A 219 -10.88 -4.66 -19.37
C MET A 219 -9.67 -4.17 -18.57
N VAL A 220 -9.22 -4.94 -17.57
CA VAL A 220 -8.01 -4.60 -16.77
C VAL A 220 -6.79 -4.31 -17.66
N ARG A 221 -6.62 -5.04 -18.77
CA ARG A 221 -5.52 -4.81 -19.74
C ARG A 221 -5.61 -3.48 -20.50
N GLU A 222 -6.78 -2.84 -20.52
CA GLU A 222 -7.06 -1.58 -21.22
C GLU A 222 -6.86 -0.36 -20.30
N LEU A 223 -6.59 -0.58 -19.01
CA LEU A 223 -6.41 0.49 -18.01
C LEU A 223 -5.07 1.22 -18.09
N GLN A 224 -4.22 0.89 -19.09
CA GLN A 224 -2.91 1.53 -19.33
C GLN A 224 -1.98 1.57 -18.09
N MET A 225 -2.08 0.59 -17.18
CA MET A 225 -1.23 0.55 -16.00
C MET A 225 0.25 0.43 -16.38
N PRO A 226 1.15 1.20 -15.75
CA PRO A 226 2.59 1.05 -15.97
C PRO A 226 3.06 -0.32 -15.50
N ARG A 227 4.16 -0.83 -16.05
CA ARG A 227 4.71 -2.16 -15.68
C ARG A 227 5.04 -2.30 -14.19
N ALA A 228 5.28 -1.18 -13.51
CA ALA A 228 5.57 -1.10 -12.09
C ALA A 228 4.31 -0.89 -11.21
N ALA A 229 3.11 -1.04 -11.78
CA ALA A 229 1.84 -1.10 -11.07
C ALA A 229 1.15 -2.45 -11.31
N LEU A 230 0.57 -3.02 -10.26
CA LEU A 230 -0.13 -4.29 -10.28
C LEU A 230 -1.50 -4.15 -9.62
N LEU A 231 -2.56 -4.39 -10.38
CA LEU A 231 -3.90 -4.57 -9.80
C LEU A 231 -3.90 -5.92 -9.05
N ASN A 232 -4.04 -5.89 -7.74
CA ASN A 232 -3.96 -7.07 -6.88
C ASN A 232 -5.31 -7.77 -6.73
N VAL A 233 -6.36 -6.99 -6.45
CA VAL A 233 -7.71 -7.50 -6.22
C VAL A 233 -8.75 -6.48 -6.63
N ILE A 234 -9.89 -6.97 -7.11
CA ILE A 234 -11.10 -6.19 -7.34
C ILE A 234 -12.11 -6.62 -6.29
N ILE A 235 -12.59 -5.68 -5.46
CA ILE A 235 -13.68 -5.96 -4.52
C ILE A 235 -14.99 -5.50 -5.17
N ARG A 236 -15.92 -6.43 -5.36
CA ARG A 236 -17.24 -6.17 -5.93
C ARG A 236 -18.31 -6.57 -4.92
N GLY A 237 -18.89 -5.59 -4.24
CA GLY A 237 -19.72 -5.85 -3.05
C GLY A 237 -18.89 -6.55 -1.98
N GLU A 238 -19.26 -7.79 -1.65
CA GLU A 238 -18.60 -8.65 -0.66
C GLU A 238 -17.62 -9.67 -1.28
N GLU A 239 -17.47 -9.69 -2.61
CA GLU A 239 -16.61 -10.67 -3.30
C GLU A 239 -15.24 -10.09 -3.66
N ALA A 240 -14.18 -10.85 -3.34
CA ALA A 240 -12.81 -10.56 -3.76
C ALA A 240 -12.48 -11.31 -5.05
N ILE A 241 -12.36 -10.59 -6.17
CA ILE A 241 -12.13 -11.13 -7.50
C ILE A 241 -10.64 -10.96 -7.89
N PRO A 242 -9.90 -12.05 -8.16
CA PRO A 242 -8.53 -11.95 -8.66
C PRO A 242 -8.54 -11.40 -10.10
N PRO A 243 -7.83 -10.29 -10.39
CA PRO A 243 -7.89 -9.62 -11.67
C PRO A 243 -7.16 -10.43 -12.75
N ARG A 244 -7.82 -10.64 -13.88
CA ARG A 244 -7.20 -11.12 -15.13
C ARG A 244 -7.24 -10.01 -16.15
N GLY A 245 -6.35 -10.06 -17.15
CA GLY A 245 -6.37 -9.07 -18.23
C GLY A 245 -7.72 -8.96 -18.97
N SER A 246 -8.53 -10.02 -18.93
CA SER A 246 -9.90 -10.07 -19.50
C SER A 246 -11.01 -9.68 -18.53
N THR A 247 -10.72 -9.49 -17.24
CA THR A 247 -11.71 -9.08 -16.25
C THR A 247 -12.19 -7.66 -16.58
N ARG A 248 -13.50 -7.46 -16.60
CA ARG A 248 -14.11 -6.13 -16.81
C ARG A 248 -14.30 -5.42 -15.49
N VAL A 249 -13.94 -4.15 -15.48
CA VAL A 249 -14.22 -3.22 -14.39
C VAL A 249 -15.68 -2.78 -14.51
N MET A 250 -16.41 -2.88 -13.42
CA MET A 250 -17.83 -2.53 -13.32
C MET A 250 -18.01 -1.36 -12.36
N GLU A 251 -19.13 -0.67 -12.47
CA GLU A 251 -19.55 0.31 -11.48
C GLU A 251 -19.63 -0.32 -10.08
N GLY A 252 -19.17 0.40 -9.06
CA GLY A 252 -19.15 -0.07 -7.68
C GLY A 252 -17.97 -0.99 -7.35
N ASP A 253 -17.11 -1.32 -8.32
CA ASP A 253 -15.87 -2.05 -8.06
C ASP A 253 -14.90 -1.16 -7.25
N ARG A 254 -14.15 -1.80 -6.34
CA ARG A 254 -13.01 -1.19 -5.65
C ARG A 254 -11.73 -1.87 -6.08
N LEU A 255 -10.91 -1.14 -6.82
CA LEU A 255 -9.67 -1.61 -7.41
C LEU A 255 -8.52 -1.35 -6.44
N HIS A 256 -7.84 -2.40 -6.00
CA HIS A 256 -6.65 -2.28 -5.17
C HIS A 256 -5.39 -2.47 -6.00
N VAL A 257 -4.65 -1.38 -6.19
CA VAL A 257 -3.47 -1.35 -7.05
C VAL A 257 -2.23 -1.15 -6.20
N LEU A 258 -1.29 -2.09 -6.28
CA LEU A 258 0.05 -1.93 -5.72
C LEU A 258 0.92 -1.22 -6.74
N VAL A 259 1.48 -0.07 -6.37
CA VAL A 259 2.24 0.80 -7.25
C VAL A 259 3.62 1.04 -6.67
N ARG A 260 4.69 0.80 -7.41
CA ARG A 260 6.02 1.13 -6.89
C ARG A 260 6.21 2.65 -6.76
N GLN A 261 6.96 3.07 -5.75
CA GLN A 261 7.11 4.47 -5.37
C GLN A 261 7.69 5.34 -6.50
N GLU A 262 8.50 4.78 -7.39
CA GLU A 262 9.10 5.52 -8.52
C GLU A 262 8.06 5.97 -9.56
N VAL A 263 6.92 5.28 -9.66
CA VAL A 263 5.85 5.59 -10.63
C VAL A 263 4.57 6.10 -9.96
N ALA A 264 4.56 6.27 -8.63
CA ALA A 264 3.38 6.68 -7.88
C ALA A 264 2.80 8.03 -8.35
N VAL A 265 3.66 8.98 -8.74
CA VAL A 265 3.24 10.29 -9.26
C VAL A 265 2.55 10.16 -10.62
N GLU A 266 3.14 9.41 -11.55
CA GLU A 266 2.56 9.13 -12.87
C GLU A 266 1.24 8.36 -12.73
N PHE A 267 1.20 7.40 -11.81
CA PHE A 267 0.02 6.61 -11.56
C PHE A 267 -1.16 7.45 -11.04
N ARG A 268 -0.91 8.46 -10.19
CA ARG A 268 -1.98 9.38 -9.75
C ARG A 268 -2.61 10.15 -10.91
N ALA A 269 -1.82 10.57 -11.89
CA ALA A 269 -2.35 11.17 -13.13
C ALA A 269 -3.14 10.15 -13.98
N LEU A 270 -2.77 8.87 -13.95
CA LEU A 270 -3.54 7.80 -14.59
C LEU A 270 -4.92 7.60 -13.92
N LEU A 271 -5.01 7.73 -12.59
CA LEU A 271 -6.30 7.64 -11.88
C LEU A 271 -7.27 8.74 -12.30
N GLU A 272 -6.77 9.95 -12.61
CA GLU A 272 -7.61 11.02 -13.15
C GLU A 272 -8.16 10.64 -14.53
N ARG A 273 -7.34 10.03 -15.39
CA ARG A 273 -7.80 9.49 -16.68
C ARG A 273 -8.80 8.35 -16.53
N TRP A 274 -8.69 7.53 -15.49
CA TRP A 274 -9.70 6.52 -15.18
C TRP A 274 -11.05 7.13 -14.79
N ARG A 275 -11.04 8.35 -14.23
CA ARG A 275 -12.26 9.11 -13.92
C ARG A 275 -12.83 9.81 -15.15
N SER A 276 -12.06 10.70 -15.76
CA SER A 276 -12.57 11.63 -16.79
C SER A 276 -12.35 11.19 -18.23
N GLY A 277 -11.48 10.20 -18.47
CA GLY A 277 -11.00 9.85 -19.81
C GLY A 277 -10.14 10.96 -20.45
N PRO A 278 -9.66 10.74 -21.70
CA PRO A 278 -9.80 9.52 -22.48
C PRO A 278 -8.79 8.43 -22.09
N LEU A 279 -9.23 7.17 -22.11
CA LEU A 279 -8.36 6.00 -22.10
C LEU A 279 -8.10 5.59 -23.54
N GLU A 280 -7.08 6.16 -24.16
CA GLU A 280 -6.71 5.84 -25.55
C GLU A 280 -6.27 4.38 -25.65
N VAL A 281 -7.12 3.53 -26.21
CA VAL A 281 -6.67 2.20 -26.63
C VAL A 281 -5.70 2.44 -27.78
N ALA A 282 -4.41 2.11 -27.61
CA ALA A 282 -3.49 2.08 -28.74
C ALA A 282 -4.08 1.14 -29.79
N GLU A 283 -4.66 1.69 -30.86
CA GLU A 283 -5.18 0.90 -31.96
C GLU A 283 -4.00 0.14 -32.56
N ARG A 284 -3.95 -1.16 -32.35
CA ARG A 284 -3.04 -2.02 -33.11
C ARG A 284 -3.40 -1.82 -34.57
N PRO A 285 -2.44 -1.44 -35.45
CA PRO A 285 -2.72 -1.35 -36.87
C PRO A 285 -3.33 -2.67 -37.33
N ARG A 286 -4.57 -2.63 -37.82
CA ARG A 286 -5.16 -3.81 -38.46
C ARG A 286 -4.30 -4.09 -39.70
N PRO A 287 -3.74 -5.31 -39.85
CA PRO A 287 -3.03 -5.69 -41.07
C PRO A 287 -3.83 -5.27 -42.30
N ARG A 288 -3.23 -4.46 -43.18
CA ARG A 288 -3.80 -4.26 -44.51
C ARG A 288 -3.84 -5.63 -45.18
N ARG A 289 -5.04 -6.09 -45.57
CA ARG A 289 -5.23 -7.31 -46.36
C ARG A 289 -4.64 -7.11 -47.77
N THR A 290 -3.33 -7.10 -47.88
CA THR A 290 -2.62 -7.41 -49.12
C THR A 290 -2.40 -8.92 -49.17
N SER A 291 -2.46 -9.51 -50.37
CA SER A 291 -2.25 -10.94 -50.57
C SER A 291 -0.97 -11.40 -49.87
N LEU A 292 -1.13 -12.17 -48.79
CA LEU A 292 -0.03 -12.63 -47.95
C LEU A 292 0.71 -13.74 -48.70
N ILE A 293 1.55 -13.39 -49.66
CA ILE A 293 2.43 -14.35 -50.34
C ILE A 293 3.37 -14.88 -49.27
N PHE A 294 3.26 -16.18 -48.99
CA PHE A 294 4.21 -16.87 -48.14
C PHE A 294 5.56 -16.93 -48.86
N SER A 295 6.61 -16.41 -48.23
CA SER A 295 7.97 -16.45 -48.75
C SER A 295 8.89 -17.11 -47.73
N GLU A 296 9.69 -18.06 -48.18
CA GLU A 296 10.75 -18.69 -47.38
C GLU A 296 12.08 -18.50 -48.10
N ARG A 297 13.09 -17.98 -47.41
CA ARG A 297 14.44 -17.80 -47.95
C ARG A 297 15.50 -17.98 -46.86
N PRO A 298 16.77 -18.26 -47.20
CA PRO A 298 17.86 -18.22 -46.24
C PRO A 298 18.00 -16.82 -45.64
N TRP A 299 18.36 -16.76 -44.35
CA TRP A 299 18.78 -15.51 -43.71
C TRP A 299 20.23 -15.25 -44.10
N LYS A 300 20.53 -14.06 -44.61
CA LYS A 300 21.87 -13.66 -45.06
C LYS A 300 22.47 -12.69 -44.05
N GLU A 301 23.80 -12.56 -44.03
CA GLU A 301 24.48 -11.60 -43.16
C GLU A 301 24.02 -10.15 -43.39
N ALA A 302 23.66 -9.82 -44.65
CA ALA A 302 23.12 -8.51 -45.01
C ALA A 302 21.74 -8.19 -44.38
N ASP A 303 21.01 -9.20 -43.88
CA ASP A 303 19.73 -9.01 -43.20
C ASP A 303 19.90 -8.61 -41.72
N GLY A 304 21.13 -8.66 -41.20
CA GLY A 304 21.47 -8.27 -39.82
C GLY A 304 21.28 -9.38 -38.79
N ASP A 305 21.12 -9.00 -37.52
CA ASP A 305 21.00 -9.94 -36.40
C ASP A 305 19.63 -10.61 -36.35
N ALA A 306 19.60 -11.93 -36.50
CA ALA A 306 18.38 -12.75 -36.43
C ALA A 306 17.68 -12.71 -35.05
N SER A 307 18.41 -12.36 -33.98
CA SER A 307 17.86 -12.17 -32.63
C SER A 307 17.19 -10.80 -32.48
N ASN A 308 17.62 -9.83 -33.30
CA ASN A 308 17.14 -8.46 -33.31
C ASN A 308 16.95 -7.87 -34.72
N PRO A 309 16.08 -8.47 -35.55
CA PRO A 309 15.85 -7.97 -36.90
C PRO A 309 15.06 -6.67 -36.84
N GLN A 310 15.56 -5.64 -37.53
CA GLN A 310 14.85 -4.37 -37.72
C GLN A 310 13.85 -4.44 -38.88
N ALA A 311 14.13 -5.30 -39.86
CA ALA A 311 13.28 -5.52 -41.04
C ALA A 311 13.40 -6.97 -41.53
N VAL A 312 12.39 -7.44 -42.26
CA VAL A 312 12.42 -8.69 -43.01
C VAL A 312 12.17 -8.38 -44.49
N GLY A 313 13.25 -8.33 -45.27
CA GLY A 313 13.19 -7.79 -46.63
C GLY A 313 12.88 -6.29 -46.60
N PRO A 314 11.90 -5.79 -47.38
CA PRO A 314 11.56 -4.36 -47.40
C PRO A 314 10.61 -3.92 -46.26
N VAL A 315 10.18 -4.82 -45.37
CA VAL A 315 9.13 -4.54 -44.38
C VAL A 315 9.71 -4.48 -42.97
N LEU A 316 9.36 -3.42 -42.24
CA LEU A 316 9.84 -3.18 -40.88
C LEU A 316 9.21 -4.15 -39.87
N VAL A 317 9.97 -4.46 -38.83
CA VAL A 317 9.49 -5.23 -37.67
C VAL A 317 8.83 -4.26 -36.69
N VAL A 318 7.54 -4.47 -36.41
CA VAL A 318 6.75 -3.62 -35.50
C VAL A 318 6.60 -4.23 -34.11
N ASP A 319 6.68 -5.55 -33.99
CA ASP A 319 6.63 -6.24 -32.70
C ASP A 319 7.45 -7.54 -32.74
N ARG A 320 7.93 -7.96 -31.59
CA ARG A 320 8.72 -9.18 -31.42
C ARG A 320 8.09 -10.05 -30.35
N LEU A 321 7.47 -11.13 -30.79
CA LEU A 321 6.71 -12.03 -29.93
C LEU A 321 7.63 -12.89 -29.06
N ARG A 322 8.73 -13.39 -29.65
CA ARG A 322 9.70 -14.27 -29.00
C ARG A 322 11.11 -14.07 -29.56
N THR A 323 12.11 -14.31 -28.74
CA THR A 323 13.52 -14.40 -29.14
C THR A 323 14.06 -15.75 -28.70
N ARG A 324 14.76 -16.42 -29.61
CA ARG A 324 15.41 -17.71 -29.37
C ARG A 324 16.59 -17.51 -28.42
N ARG A 325 16.75 -18.39 -27.43
CA ARG A 325 17.74 -18.24 -26.34
C ARG A 325 19.08 -18.91 -26.63
N ASP A 326 19.08 -19.98 -27.41
CA ASP A 326 20.25 -20.83 -27.68
C ASP A 326 21.02 -20.42 -28.94
N LYS A 327 20.31 -19.93 -29.98
CA LYS A 327 20.88 -19.50 -31.27
C LYS A 327 20.19 -18.24 -31.75
N PRO A 328 20.84 -17.42 -32.61
CA PRO A 328 20.21 -16.25 -33.19
C PRO A 328 18.90 -16.60 -33.89
N GLY A 329 17.81 -15.97 -33.43
CA GLY A 329 16.48 -16.17 -34.00
C GLY A 329 15.37 -15.48 -33.20
N SER A 330 14.27 -15.18 -33.87
CA SER A 330 13.13 -14.47 -33.27
C SER A 330 11.83 -14.75 -34.03
N VAL A 331 10.70 -14.47 -33.39
CA VAL A 331 9.37 -14.43 -34.02
C VAL A 331 8.89 -13.00 -33.98
N VAL A 332 8.55 -12.45 -35.13
CA VAL A 332 8.26 -11.03 -35.32
C VAL A 332 6.95 -10.80 -36.05
N VAL A 333 6.38 -9.63 -35.81
CA VAL A 333 5.24 -9.07 -36.54
C VAL A 333 5.79 -7.97 -37.43
N LEU A 334 5.42 -8.02 -38.71
CA LEU A 334 5.82 -7.05 -39.71
C LEU A 334 4.77 -5.94 -39.83
N GLU A 335 5.19 -4.76 -40.28
CA GLU A 335 4.34 -3.58 -40.45
C GLU A 335 3.12 -3.82 -41.37
N ASP A 336 3.30 -4.68 -42.38
CA ASP A 336 2.23 -5.11 -43.29
C ASP A 336 1.27 -6.15 -42.67
N GLY A 337 1.51 -6.52 -41.41
CA GLY A 337 0.72 -7.45 -40.62
C GLY A 337 0.97 -8.93 -40.92
N ARG A 338 2.04 -9.26 -41.68
CA ARG A 338 2.57 -10.62 -41.74
C ARG A 338 3.30 -10.98 -40.44
N TYR A 339 3.39 -12.27 -40.19
CA TYR A 339 4.25 -12.84 -39.17
C TYR A 339 5.50 -13.42 -39.86
N ALA A 340 6.61 -13.43 -39.15
CA ALA A 340 7.80 -14.15 -39.58
C ALA A 340 8.51 -14.83 -38.42
N PHE A 341 9.10 -16.00 -38.65
CA PHE A 341 10.21 -16.48 -37.83
C PHE A 341 11.51 -16.19 -38.56
N VAL A 342 12.52 -15.79 -37.80
CA VAL A 342 13.86 -15.44 -38.26
C VAL A 342 14.86 -16.33 -37.53
N GLY A 343 15.88 -16.80 -38.23
CA GLY A 343 16.91 -17.72 -37.74
C GLY A 343 17.90 -18.02 -38.88
N THR A 344 18.27 -19.28 -39.10
CA THR A 344 19.05 -19.68 -40.29
C THR A 344 18.28 -19.50 -41.62
N SER A 345 16.96 -19.45 -41.52
CA SER A 345 16.06 -19.11 -42.61
C SER A 345 14.96 -18.22 -42.07
N VAL A 346 14.37 -17.43 -42.97
CA VAL A 346 13.22 -16.61 -42.67
C VAL A 346 12.03 -17.08 -43.48
N ALA A 347 10.90 -17.28 -42.79
CA ALA A 347 9.63 -17.55 -43.43
C ALA A 347 8.63 -16.48 -42.98
N ALA A 348 8.08 -15.73 -43.93
CA ALA A 348 7.14 -14.64 -43.69
C ALA A 348 5.81 -14.92 -44.40
N GLY A 349 4.69 -14.65 -43.73
CA GLY A 349 3.34 -14.89 -44.27
C GLY A 349 2.24 -14.72 -43.24
N SER A 350 1.08 -15.33 -43.48
CA SER A 350 0.02 -15.40 -42.46
C SER A 350 0.47 -16.23 -41.26
N ALA A 351 -0.12 -15.99 -40.07
CA ALA A 351 0.14 -16.80 -38.88
C ALA A 351 0.00 -18.31 -39.17
N PHE A 352 -1.04 -18.70 -39.92
CA PHE A 352 -1.26 -20.07 -40.35
C PHE A 352 -0.14 -20.61 -41.26
N ALA A 353 0.32 -19.84 -42.25
CA ALA A 353 1.37 -20.27 -43.17
C ALA A 353 2.72 -20.45 -42.43
N VAL A 354 3.04 -19.53 -41.52
CA VAL A 354 4.26 -19.59 -40.69
C VAL A 354 4.18 -20.74 -39.68
N GLN A 355 3.02 -20.97 -39.05
CA GLN A 355 2.79 -22.15 -38.20
C GLN A 355 2.94 -23.46 -38.98
N ARG A 356 2.41 -23.54 -40.22
CA ARG A 356 2.56 -24.72 -41.06
C ARG A 356 4.03 -24.98 -41.40
N ALA A 357 4.80 -23.93 -41.68
CA ALA A 357 6.25 -24.04 -41.89
C ALA A 357 6.98 -24.51 -40.61
N ALA A 358 6.64 -23.94 -39.45
CA ALA A 358 7.19 -24.34 -38.16
C ALA A 358 6.86 -25.80 -37.81
N ARG A 359 5.63 -26.28 -38.06
CA ARG A 359 5.25 -27.69 -37.87
C ARG A 359 6.05 -28.64 -38.76
N ARG A 360 6.34 -28.27 -40.01
CA ARG A 360 7.21 -29.06 -40.89
C ARG A 360 8.64 -29.16 -40.37
N ARG A 361 9.18 -28.07 -39.79
CA ARG A 361 10.51 -28.05 -39.18
C ARG A 361 10.55 -28.84 -37.87
N LEU A 362 9.51 -28.73 -37.04
CA LEU A 362 9.34 -29.53 -35.83
C LEU A 362 9.37 -31.03 -36.14
N GLY A 363 8.70 -31.47 -37.21
CA GLY A 363 8.70 -32.88 -37.64
C GLY A 363 10.04 -33.40 -38.15
N ARG A 364 11.02 -32.52 -38.40
CA ARG A 364 12.39 -32.88 -38.83
C ARG A 364 13.44 -32.58 -37.76
N ALA A 365 13.06 -31.97 -36.64
CA ALA A 365 13.97 -31.56 -35.58
C ALA A 365 14.41 -32.78 -34.77
N THR A 366 15.72 -32.92 -34.57
CA THR A 366 16.32 -34.02 -33.80
C THR A 366 16.85 -33.57 -32.44
N ASP A 367 17.12 -32.28 -32.27
CA ASP A 367 17.63 -31.68 -31.04
C ASP A 367 16.50 -31.15 -30.14
N ALA A 368 16.62 -31.34 -28.83
CA ALA A 368 15.66 -30.88 -27.83
C ALA A 368 15.50 -29.35 -27.84
N ALA A 369 16.57 -28.60 -28.07
CA ALA A 369 16.52 -27.15 -28.19
C ALA A 369 15.72 -26.70 -29.43
N GLU A 370 15.89 -27.41 -30.55
CA GLU A 370 15.17 -27.13 -31.79
C GLU A 370 13.68 -27.50 -31.68
N ILE A 371 13.36 -28.62 -31.05
CA ILE A 371 11.98 -29.03 -30.75
C ILE A 371 11.29 -27.99 -29.86
N SER A 372 11.97 -27.52 -28.81
CA SER A 372 11.46 -26.48 -27.91
C SER A 372 11.18 -25.19 -28.65
N TRP A 373 12.15 -24.73 -29.47
CA TRP A 373 12.02 -23.52 -30.27
C TRP A 373 10.79 -23.58 -31.19
N TRP A 374 10.62 -24.65 -31.98
CA TRP A 374 9.47 -24.72 -32.91
C TRP A 374 8.12 -24.80 -32.20
N ARG A 375 8.05 -25.40 -30.99
CA ARG A 375 6.84 -25.36 -30.15
C ARG A 375 6.54 -23.94 -29.67
N GLU A 376 7.54 -23.17 -29.26
CA GLU A 376 7.39 -21.77 -28.89
C GLU A 376 6.92 -20.90 -30.07
N VAL A 377 7.46 -21.11 -31.28
CA VAL A 377 7.01 -20.42 -32.50
C VAL A 377 5.53 -20.70 -32.77
N ILE A 378 5.11 -21.96 -32.69
CA ILE A 378 3.70 -22.34 -32.92
C ILE A 378 2.79 -21.70 -31.86
N GLY A 379 3.17 -21.75 -30.59
CA GLY A 379 2.41 -21.18 -29.49
C GLY A 379 2.32 -19.64 -29.55
N ALA A 380 3.40 -18.97 -29.95
CA ALA A 380 3.41 -17.51 -30.09
C ALA A 380 2.47 -17.00 -31.21
N LEU A 381 2.20 -17.84 -32.22
CA LEU A 381 1.34 -17.53 -33.35
C LEU A 381 -0.10 -18.06 -33.17
N ALA A 382 -0.39 -18.75 -32.07
CA ALA A 382 -1.72 -19.28 -31.76
C ALA A 382 -2.56 -18.18 -31.06
N THR A 383 -2.99 -17.20 -31.85
CA THR A 383 -3.90 -16.11 -31.44
C THR A 383 -5.17 -16.12 -32.25
#